data_AF-A0A3B9NT29-F1
#
_entry.id   AF-A0A3B9NT29-F1
#
_cell.length_a   1.000
_cell.length_b   1.000
_cell.length_c   1.000
_cell.angle_alpha   90.00
_cell.angle_beta   90.00
_cell.angle_gamma   90.00
#
_symmetry.space_group_name_H-M   'P 1'
#
loop_
_entity.id
_entity.type
_entity.pdbx_description
1 polymer ?
#
loop_
_entity_poly.entity_id
_entity_poly.type
_entity_poly.pdbx_seq_one_letter_code
_entity_poly.pdbx_strand_id
1 'polypeptide(L)'
;MFLWLRLPEDVDWVALKVLTAARVFYYAEGEDYRVEGKAVHFIRLAFGHVPDAAITQGIPVLAGCIDRCRKRNASGQAASLFDD
;
A
#
# COMPACT_ATOMS: atom_id res chain seq x y z
N MET A 1 10.78 -6.11 -11.84
CA MET A 1 11.37 -5.45 -10.66
C MET A 1 10.26 -4.85 -9.81
N PHE A 2 10.41 -4.86 -8.48
CA PHE A 2 9.34 -4.53 -7.53
C PHE A 2 9.84 -3.59 -6.42
N LEU A 3 8.94 -2.74 -5.93
CA LEU A 3 9.09 -2.05 -4.65
C LEU A 3 8.19 -2.71 -3.62
N TRP A 4 8.69 -2.83 -2.40
CA TRP A 4 7.95 -3.33 -1.25
C TRP A 4 7.69 -2.16 -0.29
N LEU A 5 6.42 -1.80 -0.10
CA LEU A 5 6.04 -0.60 0.65
C LEU A 5 5.28 -1.01 1.91
N ARG A 6 5.79 -0.61 3.08
CA ARG A 6 5.02 -0.65 4.34
C ARG A 6 4.05 0.51 4.36
N LEU A 7 2.77 0.22 4.59
CA LEU A 7 1.77 1.24 4.87
C LEU A 7 1.73 1.56 6.36
N PRO A 8 1.30 2.77 6.75
CA PRO A 8 0.97 3.05 8.12
C PRO A 8 -0.07 2.05 8.67
N GLU A 9 0.07 1.67 9.93
CA GLU A 9 -0.82 0.71 10.60
C GLU A 9 -2.25 1.25 10.76
N ASP A 10 -2.40 2.58 10.69
CA ASP A 10 -3.67 3.27 10.79
C ASP A 10 -4.49 3.29 9.49
N VAL A 11 -3.95 2.73 8.41
CA VAL A 11 -4.65 2.63 7.12
C VAL A 11 -5.74 1.57 7.19
N ASP A 12 -6.97 1.96 6.87
CA ASP A 12 -8.06 1.03 6.65
C ASP A 12 -7.86 0.26 5.33
N TRP A 13 -7.49 -1.01 5.45
CA TRP A 13 -7.15 -1.87 4.32
C TRP A 13 -8.33 -2.10 3.37
N VAL A 14 -9.53 -2.29 3.92
CA VAL A 14 -10.73 -2.54 3.11
C VAL A 14 -11.10 -1.29 2.33
N ALA A 15 -11.06 -0.12 2.97
CA ALA A 15 -11.31 1.14 2.30
C ALA A 15 -10.24 1.43 1.22
N LEU A 16 -8.97 1.12 1.48
CA LEU A 16 -7.89 1.32 0.52
C LEU A 16 -8.09 0.48 -0.74
N LYS A 17 -8.43 -0.81 -0.62
CA LYS A 17 -8.70 -1.68 -1.76
C LYS A 17 -9.82 -1.13 -2.64
N VAL A 18 -10.94 -0.76 -2.01
CA VAL A 18 -12.11 -0.21 -2.72
C VAL A 18 -11.73 1.08 -3.45
N LEU A 19 -11.03 1.99 -2.77
CA LEU A 19 -10.69 3.30 -3.32
C LEU A 19 -9.63 3.24 -4.43
N THR A 20 -8.65 2.35 -4.32
CA THR A 20 -7.62 2.17 -5.36
C THR A 20 -8.18 1.47 -6.59
N ALA A 21 -9.03 0.45 -6.41
CA ALA A 21 -9.76 -0.18 -7.52
C ALA A 21 -10.68 0.81 -8.25
N ALA A 22 -11.40 1.66 -7.52
CA ALA A 22 -12.24 2.72 -8.11
C ALA A 22 -11.44 3.76 -8.91
N ARG A 23 -10.12 3.85 -8.68
CA ARG A 23 -9.19 4.71 -9.41
C ARG A 23 -8.30 3.96 -10.39
N VAL A 24 -8.62 2.69 -10.68
CA VAL A 24 -7.89 1.84 -11.63
C VAL A 24 -6.41 1.71 -11.25
N PHE A 25 -6.10 1.70 -9.95
CA PHE A 25 -4.76 1.50 -9.42
C PHE A 25 -4.69 0.13 -8.74
N TYR A 26 -3.79 -0.73 -9.21
CA TYR A 26 -3.66 -2.11 -8.74
C TYR A 26 -2.27 -2.38 -8.17
N TYR A 27 -2.22 -3.21 -7.13
CA TYR A 27 -1.01 -3.68 -6.46
C TYR A 27 -1.26 -5.10 -5.94
N ALA A 28 -0.19 -5.82 -5.59
CA ALA A 28 -0.32 -7.09 -4.88
C ALA A 28 -0.20 -6.88 -3.37
N GLU A 29 -0.91 -7.70 -2.59
CA GLU A 29 -0.97 -7.59 -1.14
C GLU A 29 0.20 -8.32 -0.49
N GLY A 30 0.69 -7.81 0.65
CA GLY A 30 1.80 -8.42 1.36
C GLY A 30 1.48 -9.80 1.96
N GLU A 31 0.20 -10.04 2.27
CA GLU A 31 -0.31 -11.30 2.81
C GLU A 31 -0.06 -12.47 1.85
N ASP A 32 -0.18 -12.24 0.54
CA ASP A 32 0.05 -13.25 -0.51
C ASP A 32 1.49 -13.82 -0.50
N TYR A 33 2.41 -13.15 0.21
CA TYR A 33 3.83 -13.51 0.29
C TYR A 33 4.26 -13.95 1.70
N ARG A 34 3.32 -14.06 2.64
CA ARG A 34 3.57 -14.61 3.98
C ARG A 34 3.19 -16.10 4.00
N VAL A 35 4.12 -16.97 4.37
CA VAL A 35 3.90 -18.43 4.49
C VAL A 35 2.74 -18.76 5.43
N GLU A 36 2.56 -17.96 6.47
CA GLU A 36 1.53 -18.15 7.50
C GLU A 36 0.18 -17.52 7.14
N GLY A 37 0.06 -16.80 6.01
CA GLY A 37 -1.18 -16.12 5.60
C GLY A 37 -1.63 -15.01 6.55
N LYS A 38 -0.73 -14.45 7.37
CA LYS A 38 -1.07 -13.36 8.28
C LYS A 38 -1.14 -12.04 7.51
N ALA A 39 -2.22 -11.31 7.73
CA ALA A 39 -2.39 -9.96 7.23
C ALA A 39 -1.23 -9.06 7.68
N VAL A 40 -0.63 -8.35 6.73
CA VAL A 40 0.45 -7.38 6.98
C VAL A 40 0.19 -6.11 6.19
N HIS A 41 0.55 -4.97 6.76
CA HIS A 41 0.40 -3.66 6.12
C HIS A 41 1.52 -3.42 5.09
N PHE A 42 1.64 -4.31 4.11
CA PHE A 42 2.60 -4.18 3.01
C PHE A 42 1.92 -4.35 1.66
N ILE A 43 2.38 -3.59 0.67
CA ILE A 43 1.99 -3.76 -0.74
C ILE A 43 3.22 -3.93 -1.62
N ARG A 44 3.04 -4.68 -2.72
CA ARG A 44 4.04 -4.81 -3.79
C ARG A 44 3.65 -3.98 -5.00
N LEU A 45 4.55 -3.10 -5.42
CA LEU A 45 4.39 -2.32 -6.65
C LEU A 45 5.33 -2.88 -7.72
N ALA A 46 4.77 -3.33 -8.83
CA ALA A 46 5.53 -3.72 -10.01
C ALA A 46 5.78 -2.49 -10.89
N PHE A 47 7.03 -2.28 -11.29
CA PHE A 47 7.39 -1.16 -12.17
C PHE A 47 8.21 -1.60 -13.39
N GLY A 48 8.57 -2.88 -13.49
CA GLY A 48 9.43 -3.37 -14.58
C GLY A 48 8.84 -3.30 -15.99
N HIS A 49 7.52 -3.14 -16.12
CA HIS A 49 6.83 -3.03 -17.42
C HIS A 49 5.84 -1.86 -17.47
N VAL A 50 5.86 -0.99 -16.45
CA VAL A 50 4.93 0.14 -16.36
C VAL A 50 5.62 1.36 -16.98
N PRO A 51 5.02 2.06 -17.95
CA PRO A 51 5.61 3.26 -18.53
C PRO A 51 5.85 4.36 -17.48
N ASP A 52 6.95 5.10 -17.59
CA ASP A 52 7.32 6.17 -16.66
C ASP A 52 6.23 7.22 -16.46
N ALA A 53 5.51 7.58 -17.52
CA ALA A 53 4.38 8.51 -17.46
C ALA A 53 3.25 7.96 -16.58
N ALA A 54 2.94 6.66 -16.69
CA ALA A 54 1.93 6.01 -15.86
C ALA A 54 2.38 5.91 -14.40
N ILE A 55 3.67 5.69 -14.13
CA ILE A 55 4.23 5.74 -12.77
C ILE A 55 4.07 7.16 -12.19
N THR A 56 4.47 8.19 -12.95
CA THR A 56 4.43 9.60 -12.54
C THR A 56 3.01 10.05 -12.20
N GLN A 57 2.01 9.57 -12.95
CA GLN A 57 0.60 9.88 -12.71
C GLN A 57 -0.01 9.00 -11.61
N GLY A 58 0.38 7.73 -11.52
CA GLY A 58 -0.24 6.76 -10.62
C GLY A 58 0.22 6.88 -9.16
N ILE A 59 1.48 7.21 -8.90
CA ILE A 59 1.98 7.32 -7.52
C ILE A 59 1.25 8.39 -6.69
N PRO A 60 0.97 9.60 -7.20
CA PRO A 60 0.13 10.57 -6.49
C PRO A 60 -1.30 10.08 -6.22
N VAL A 61 -1.87 9.27 -7.12
CA VAL A 61 -3.18 8.66 -6.92
C VAL A 61 -3.16 7.72 -5.72
N LEU A 62 -2.16 6.81 -5.65
CA LEU A 62 -1.97 5.91 -4.53
C LEU A 62 -1.76 6.68 -3.22
N ALA A 63 -0.89 7.69 -3.22
CA ALA A 63 -0.61 8.52 -2.04
C ALA A 63 -1.89 9.17 -1.49
N GLY A 64 -2.72 9.75 -2.36
CA GLY A 64 -4.00 10.33 -1.96
C GLY A 64 -5.01 9.29 -1.47
N CYS A 65 -4.97 8.06 -1.97
CA CYS A 65 -5.81 6.97 -1.46
C CYS A 65 -5.38 6.55 -0.05
N ILE A 66 -4.08 6.37 0.17
CA ILE A 66 -3.52 6.06 1.48
C ILE A 66 -3.97 7.12 2.49
N ASP A 67 -3.74 8.41 2.19
CA ASP A 67 -4.10 9.51 3.08
C ASP A 67 -5.57 9.54 3.48
N ARG A 68 -6.49 9.37 2.51
CA ARG A 68 -7.94 9.32 2.79
C ARG A 68 -8.37 8.09 3.58
N CYS A 69 -7.61 7.00 3.51
CA CYS A 69 -7.90 5.76 4.22
C CYS A 69 -7.24 5.69 5.60
N ARG A 70 -6.46 6.70 6.03
CA ARG A 70 -5.92 6.76 7.38
C ARG A 70 -7.01 7.06 8.40
N LYS A 71 -7.09 6.25 9.46
CA LYS A 71 -7.96 6.52 10.62
C LYS A 71 -7.33 7.64 11.43
N ARG A 72 -7.98 8.81 11.49
CA ARG A 72 -7.50 10.05 12.14
C ARG A 72 -7.11 9.94 13.64
N ASN A 73 -7.24 8.78 14.28
CA ASN A 73 -7.06 8.60 15.73
C ASN A 73 -5.91 7.64 16.13
N ALA A 74 -5.02 7.25 15.22
CA ALA A 74 -3.91 6.38 15.62
C ALA A 74 -2.77 7.19 16.28
N SER A 75 -2.59 6.98 17.59
CA SER A 75 -1.40 7.39 18.33
C SER A 75 -0.17 6.73 17.73
N GLY A 76 0.65 7.53 17.05
CA GLY A 76 1.80 7.04 16.29
C GLY A 76 2.92 6.47 17.17
N GLN A 77 3.32 5.24 16.85
CA GLN A 77 4.72 4.84 16.81
C GLN A 77 4.93 4.13 15.48
N ALA A 78 5.75 4.70 14.61
CA ALA A 78 6.23 3.98 13.44
C ALA A 78 7.25 2.96 13.96
N ALA A 79 6.81 1.71 14.20
CA ALA A 79 7.74 0.63 14.50
C ALA A 79 8.72 0.47 13.33
N SER A 80 9.98 0.13 13.64
CA SER A 80 11.04 0.03 12.65
C SER A 80 10.66 -0.95 11.53
N LEU A 81 11.21 -0.74 10.33
CA LEU A 81 11.03 -1.66 9.21
C LEU A 81 11.54 -3.09 9.52
N PHE A 82 12.34 -3.24 10.58
CA PHE A 82 13.03 -4.47 10.99
C PHE A 82 12.59 -5.04 12.35
N ASP A 83 11.55 -4.47 12.97
CA ASP A 83 11.06 -5.01 14.25
C ASP A 83 10.08 -6.17 13.95
N ASP A 84 10.41 -7.36 14.45
CA ASP A 84 9.69 -8.64 14.29
C ASP A 84 8.52 -8.81 15.28
#